data_AF-A0A8S1YGN0-F1
#
_entry.id   AF-A0A8S1YGN0-F1
#
_cell.length_a   1.000
_cell.length_b   1.000
_cell.length_c   1.000
_cell.angle_alpha   90.00
_cell.angle_beta   90.00
_cell.angle_gamma   90.00
#
_symmetry.space_group_name_H-M   'P 1'
#
loop_
_entity.id
_entity.type
_entity.pdbx_description
1 polymer ?
#
loop_
_entity_poly.entity_id
_entity_poly.type
_entity_poly.pdbx_seq_one_letter_code
_entity_poly.pdbx_strand_id
1 'polypeptide(L)'
;MKTLEGRLVYKNGLKVGTWIEPVDTWLKLKREIQLKGEYTNQFKYGQWEIIEGNERKLQEENHLIQKDLWQEIGLRQIIIGAEILKRQNIW
;
A
#
# COMPACT_ATOMS: atom_id res chain seq x y z
N MET A 1 -16.80 -25.90 0.26
CA MET A 1 -15.71 -26.32 1.15
C MET A 1 -14.89 -25.07 1.45
N LYS A 2 -14.71 -24.73 2.74
CA LYS A 2 -14.29 -23.40 3.27
C LYS A 2 -12.80 -23.10 3.09
N THR A 3 -12.41 -21.82 3.13
CA THR A 3 -11.37 -21.22 4.03
C THR A 3 -11.37 -19.68 3.91
N LEU A 4 -11.78 -18.92 4.93
CA LEU A 4 -10.99 -18.31 6.03
C LEU A 4 -10.04 -17.14 5.70
N GLU A 5 -9.84 -16.76 4.44
CA GLU A 5 -8.90 -15.66 4.12
C GLU A 5 -9.37 -14.82 2.93
N GLY A 6 -10.36 -13.95 3.11
CA GLY A 6 -10.66 -12.85 2.18
C GLY A 6 -10.82 -13.18 0.69
N ARG A 7 -11.01 -14.45 0.31
CA ARG A 7 -10.99 -14.91 -1.08
C ARG A 7 -12.39 -15.03 -1.63
N LEU A 8 -12.54 -14.47 -2.82
CA LEU A 8 -13.69 -14.51 -3.72
C LEU A 8 -14.43 -15.85 -3.64
N VAL A 9 -15.64 -15.84 -3.09
CA VAL A 9 -16.45 -17.04 -2.93
C VAL A 9 -17.46 -17.15 -4.06
N TYR A 10 -17.44 -18.29 -4.74
CA TYR A 10 -18.48 -18.66 -5.70
C TYR A 10 -19.35 -19.77 -5.12
N LYS A 11 -20.67 -19.63 -5.22
CA LYS A 11 -21.66 -20.68 -4.89
C LYS A 11 -22.45 -21.00 -6.14
N ASN A 12 -22.33 -22.22 -6.64
CA ASN A 12 -22.97 -22.67 -7.89
C ASN A 12 -22.61 -21.77 -9.10
N GLY A 13 -21.37 -21.29 -9.19
CA GLY A 13 -20.92 -20.35 -10.23
C GLY A 13 -21.40 -18.90 -10.03
N LEU A 14 -22.13 -18.61 -8.96
CA LEU A 14 -22.60 -17.28 -8.62
C LEU A 14 -21.63 -16.61 -7.64
N LYS A 15 -21.26 -15.35 -7.88
CA LYS A 15 -20.53 -14.54 -6.89
C LYS A 15 -21.37 -14.41 -5.62
N VAL A 16 -20.75 -14.70 -4.48
CA VAL A 16 -21.34 -14.53 -3.14
C VAL A 16 -20.28 -14.05 -2.14
N GLY A 17 -20.70 -13.39 -1.07
CA GLY A 17 -19.81 -12.90 -0.01
C GLY A 17 -19.15 -11.56 -0.35
N THR A 18 -18.04 -11.22 0.29
CA THR A 18 -17.34 -9.95 0.08
C THR A 18 -16.46 -9.97 -1.18
N TRP A 19 -16.50 -8.89 -1.95
CA TRP A 19 -15.79 -8.71 -3.22
C TRP A 19 -15.13 -7.34 -3.28
N ILE A 20 -14.01 -7.27 -3.99
CA ILE A 20 -13.35 -6.02 -4.38
C ILE A 20 -13.39 -5.95 -5.90
N GLU A 21 -13.97 -4.88 -6.45
CA GLU A 21 -14.07 -4.66 -7.89
C GLU A 21 -13.45 -3.32 -8.29
N PRO A 22 -12.68 -3.26 -9.39
CA PRO A 22 -12.24 -1.98 -9.92
C PRO A 22 -13.46 -1.19 -10.44
N VAL A 23 -13.47 0.11 -10.21
CA VAL A 23 -14.46 0.98 -10.85
C VAL A 23 -14.04 1.20 -12.29
N ASP A 24 -14.81 0.64 -13.22
CA ASP A 24 -14.55 0.74 -14.66
C ASP A 24 -14.81 2.15 -15.24
N THR A 25 -15.10 3.13 -14.39
CA THR A 25 -15.08 4.52 -14.84
C THR A 25 -13.62 4.94 -14.99
N TRP A 26 -13.20 5.02 -16.25
CA TRP A 26 -12.02 5.74 -16.76
C TRP A 26 -12.12 7.25 -16.45
N LEU A 27 -12.43 7.61 -15.21
CA LEU A 27 -12.27 8.97 -14.74
C LEU A 27 -10.79 9.28 -14.91
N LYS A 28 -10.48 10.32 -15.67
CA LYS A 28 -9.14 10.82 -16.06
C LYS A 28 -8.16 11.05 -14.89
N LEU A 29 -8.59 10.77 -13.66
CA LEU A 29 -7.79 10.72 -12.46
C LEU A 29 -7.01 9.40 -12.51
N LYS A 30 -5.69 9.47 -12.58
CA LYS A 30 -4.74 8.33 -12.59
C LYS A 30 -4.76 7.52 -11.27
N ARG A 31 -5.94 7.26 -10.72
CA ARG A 31 -6.18 6.58 -9.45
C ARG A 31 -7.06 5.37 -9.76
N GLU A 32 -6.53 4.19 -9.44
CA GLU A 32 -7.30 2.96 -9.43
C GLU A 32 -8.25 3.04 -8.24
N ILE A 33 -9.54 3.28 -8.53
CA ILE A 33 -10.60 3.24 -7.53
C ILE A 33 -11.11 1.81 -7.46
N GLN A 34 -11.12 1.22 -6.26
CA GLN A 34 -11.70 -0.09 -6.02
C GLN A 34 -12.93 0.07 -5.13
N LEU A 35 -13.95 -0.76 -5.34
CA LEU A 35 -15.13 -0.84 -4.49
C LEU A 35 -15.12 -2.16 -3.76
N LYS A 36 -15.34 -2.13 -2.45
CA LYS A 36 -15.57 -3.30 -1.61
C LYS A 36 -17.01 -3.39 -1.19
N GLY A 37 -17.61 -4.55 -1.33
CA GLY A 37 -18.97 -4.77 -0.87
C GLY A 37 -19.36 -6.23 -0.98
N GLU A 38 -20.63 -6.52 -0.75
CA GLU A 38 -21.12 -7.89 -0.73
C GLU A 38 -21.92 -8.25 -1.97
N TYR A 39 -21.75 -9.48 -2.43
CA TYR A 39 -22.58 -10.12 -3.44
C TYR A 39 -23.50 -11.14 -2.78
N THR A 40 -24.76 -11.13 -3.20
CA THR A 40 -25.73 -12.18 -2.90
C THR A 40 -26.35 -12.65 -4.21
N ASN A 41 -26.16 -13.93 -4.54
CA ASN A 41 -26.68 -14.55 -5.76
C ASN A 41 -26.34 -13.76 -7.05
N GLN A 42 -25.08 -13.34 -7.23
CA GLN A 42 -24.60 -12.46 -8.32
C GLN A 42 -25.05 -11.00 -8.30
N PHE A 43 -25.87 -10.56 -7.35
CA PHE A 43 -26.26 -9.16 -7.23
C PHE A 43 -25.43 -8.44 -6.16
N LYS A 44 -25.02 -7.21 -6.47
CA LYS A 44 -24.43 -6.29 -5.50
C LYS A 44 -25.48 -6.01 -4.42
N TYR A 45 -25.12 -6.24 -3.17
CA TYR A 45 -26.00 -6.08 -2.02
C TYR A 45 -25.40 -5.06 -1.04
N GLY A 46 -26.26 -4.23 -0.46
CA GLY A 46 -25.87 -3.26 0.55
C GLY A 46 -25.01 -2.11 0.03
N GLN A 47 -24.29 -1.47 0.95
CA GLN A 47 -23.39 -0.36 0.65
C GLN A 47 -22.05 -0.90 0.14
N TRP A 48 -21.48 -0.19 -0.84
CA TRP A 48 -20.16 -0.48 -1.39
C TRP A 48 -19.21 0.65 -1.00
N GLU A 49 -18.14 0.29 -0.32
CA GLU A 49 -17.13 1.20 0.17
C GLU A 49 -16.09 1.46 -0.92
N ILE A 50 -15.74 2.72 -1.14
CA ILE A 50 -14.61 3.08 -1.99
C ILE A 50 -13.33 2.83 -1.20
N ILE A 51 -12.51 1.92 -1.69
CA ILE A 51 -11.13 1.75 -1.26
C ILE A 51 -10.24 2.42 -2.32
N GLU A 52 -9.68 3.58 -1.98
CA GLU A 52 -8.66 4.19 -2.84
C GLU A 52 -7.36 3.40 -2.71
N GLY A 53 -6.75 2.98 -3.83
CA GLY A 53 -5.48 2.25 -3.88
C GLY A 53 -4.24 3.05 -3.45
N ASN A 54 -4.38 4.09 -2.61
CA ASN A 54 -3.29 4.96 -2.17
C ASN A 54 -2.28 4.26 -1.24
N GLU A 55 -2.60 3.08 -0.70
CA GLU A 55 -1.67 2.35 0.17
C GLU A 55 -0.35 1.99 -0.54
N ARG A 56 -0.37 1.63 -1.83
CA ARG A 56 0.88 1.36 -2.57
C ARG A 56 1.75 2.60 -2.72
N LYS A 57 1.15 3.74 -3.08
CA LYS A 57 1.89 5.00 -3.23
C LYS A 57 2.44 5.48 -1.89
N LEU A 58 1.64 5.41 -0.83
CA LEU A 58 2.09 5.74 0.53
C LEU A 58 3.22 4.82 1.00
N GLN A 59 3.18 3.53 0.67
CA GLN A 59 4.26 2.59 0.99
C GLN A 59 5.54 2.87 0.20
N GLU A 60 5.43 3.17 -1.10
CA GLU A 60 6.57 3.55 -1.94
C GLU A 60 7.18 4.88 -1.49
N GLU A 61 6.37 5.90 -1.21
CA GLU A 61 6.81 7.20 -0.67
C GLU A 61 7.48 7.03 0.69
N ASN A 62 6.89 6.25 1.60
CA ASN A 62 7.50 5.93 2.90
C ASN A 62 8.83 5.20 2.74
N HIS A 63 8.95 4.27 1.78
CA HIS A 63 10.19 3.55 1.51
C HIS A 63 11.30 4.49 1.01
N LEU A 64 10.97 5.43 0.12
CA LEU A 64 11.91 6.44 -0.38
C LEU A 64 12.38 7.38 0.73
N ILE A 65 11.45 7.89 1.55
CA ILE A 65 11.77 8.77 2.69
C ILE A 65 12.69 8.07 3.69
N GLN A 66 12.43 6.80 4.01
CA GLN A 66 13.30 6.06 4.92
C GLN A 66 14.70 5.86 4.34
N LYS A 67 14.81 5.55 3.04
CA LYS A 67 16.10 5.37 2.38
C LYS A 67 16.95 6.65 2.42
N ASP A 68 16.34 7.81 2.16
CA ASP A 68 17.04 9.10 2.18
C ASP A 68 17.50 9.46 3.60
N LEU A 69 16.67 9.21 4.61
CA LEU A 69 17.03 9.42 6.03
C LEU A 69 18.23 8.56 6.45
N TRP A 70 18.26 7.28 6.05
CA TRP A 70 19.39 6.40 6.35
C TRP A 70 20.70 6.86 5.69
N GLN A 71 20.64 7.41 4.48
CA GLN A 71 21.80 7.99 3.80
C GLN A 71 22.29 9.26 4.52
N GLU A 72 21.39 10.17 4.90
CA GLU A 72 21.75 11.40 5.60
C GLU A 72 22.39 11.12 6.97
N ILE A 73 21.81 10.20 7.76
CA ILE A 73 22.35 9.79 9.06
C ILE A 73 23.75 9.18 8.89
N GLY A 74 23.93 8.31 7.89
CA GLY A 74 25.24 7.71 7.60
C GLY A 74 26.30 8.76 7.27
N LEU A 75 25.97 9.73 6.40
CA LEU A 75 26.88 10.83 6.04
C LEU A 75 27.25 11.70 7.26
N ARG A 76 26.27 12.03 8.10
CA ARG A 76 26.51 12.82 9.32
C ARG A 76 27.48 12.12 10.27
N GLN A 77 27.34 10.80 10.48
CA GLN A 77 28.24 10.04 11.34
C GLN A 77 29.67 10.01 10.82
N ILE A 78 29.86 9.88 9.50
CA ILE A 78 31.18 9.93 8.86
C ILE A 78 31.83 11.29 9.06
N ILE A 79 31.07 12.38 8.84
CA ILE A 79 31.57 13.76 9.01
C ILE A 79 31.99 13.98 10.47
N ILE A 80 31.13 13.61 11.42
CA ILE A 80 31.42 13.73 12.86
C ILE A 80 32.67 12.92 13.22
N GLY A 81 32.79 11.67 12.74
CA GLY A 81 33.97 10.84 12.95
C GLY A 81 35.25 11.49 12.39
N ALA A 82 35.20 12.04 11.17
CA ALA A 82 36.32 12.73 10.55
C ALA A 82 36.72 14.00 11.32
N GLU A 83 35.76 14.75 11.86
CA GLU A 83 36.03 15.92 12.71
C GLU A 83 36.68 15.53 14.03
N ILE A 84 36.23 14.45 14.67
CA ILE A 84 36.83 13.93 15.90
C ILE A 84 38.29 13.52 15.65
N LEU A 85 38.55 12.77 14.57
CA LEU A 85 39.90 12.32 14.21
C LEU A 85 40.84 13.49 13.91
N LYS A 86 40.36 14.52 13.21
CA LYS A 86 41.11 15.77 12.97
C LYS A 86 41.45 16.49 14.27
N ARG A 87 40.51 16.58 15.22
CA ARG A 87 40.75 17.23 16.52
C ARG A 87 41.73 16.46 17.41
N GLN A 88 41.85 15.15 17.21
CA GLN A 88 42.77 14.30 17.97
C GLN A 88 44.17 14.19 17.36
N ASN A 89 44.46 14.87 16.23
CA ASN A 89 45.74 14.76 15.51
C ASN A 89 46.12 13.29 15.18
N ILE A 90 45.12 12.45 14.90
CA ILE A 90 45.34 11.05 14.50
C ILE A 90 45.61 10.96 12.98
N TRP A 91 45.63 12.10 12.29
CA TRP A 91 46.00 12.29 10.89
C TRP A 91 46.80 13.57 10.73
#